data_AF-A0AB39TD82-F1
#
_entry.id   AF-A0AB39TD82-F1
#
_cell.length_a   1.000
_cell.length_b   1.000
_cell.length_c   1.000
_cell.angle_alpha   90.00
_cell.angle_beta   90.00
_cell.angle_gamma   90.00
#
_symmetry.space_group_name_H-M   'P 1'
#
loop_
_entity.id
_entity.type
_entity.pdbx_description
1 polymer ?
#
loop_
_entity_poly.entity_id
_entity_poly.type
_entity_poly.pdbx_seq_one_letter_code
_entity_poly.pdbx_strand_id
1 'polypeptide(L)' 'MPILRRVPGFVAYYWVDAGDGVMVSTSVFEDQAGAEESIKQAAAFVRDNLAPLLPHGPQVTAGPVVAKG' A
#
# COMPACT_ATOMS: atom_id res chain seq x y z
N MET A 1 4.59 -3.67 6.32
CA MET A 1 4.24 -2.46 7.10
C MET A 1 3.33 -2.83 8.28
N PRO A 2 3.60 -2.37 9.53
CA PRO A 2 2.82 -2.79 10.71
C PRO A 2 1.32 -2.45 10.66
N ILE A 3 0.92 -1.29 10.11
CA ILE A 3 -0.49 -0.88 10.08
C ILE A 3 -1.33 -1.77 9.14
N LEU A 4 -0.76 -2.20 8.01
CA LEU A 4 -1.47 -3.03 7.03
C LEU A 4 -1.68 -4.47 7.50
N ARG A 5 -0.78 -4.98 8.36
CA ARG A 5 -0.92 -6.32 8.96
C ARG A 5 -2.12 -6.45 9.90
N ARG A 6 -2.71 -5.33 10.32
CA ARG A 6 -3.90 -5.30 11.19
C ARG A 6 -5.21 -5.24 10.40
N VAL A 7 -5.13 -5.02 9.09
CA VAL A 7 -6.31 -4.99 8.22
C VAL A 7 -6.78 -6.44 8.01
N PRO A 8 -8.07 -6.75 8.23
CA PRO A 8 -8.62 -8.08 7.96
C PRO A 8 -8.32 -8.56 6.53
N GLY A 9 -8.05 -9.86 6.38
CA GLY A 9 -7.71 -10.45 5.09
C GLY A 9 -6.32 -10.09 4.56
N PHE A 10 -5.40 -9.57 5.39
CA PHE A 10 -4.02 -9.33 4.97
C PHE A 10 -3.32 -10.62 4.53
N VAL A 11 -2.78 -10.63 3.30
CA VAL A 11 -2.05 -11.77 2.74
C VAL A 11 -0.55 -11.47 2.66
N ALA A 12 -0.19 -10.35 2.05
CA ALA A 12 1.22 -10.02 1.79
C ALA A 12 1.48 -8.52 1.72
N TYR A 13 2.74 -8.16 1.96
CA TYR A 13 3.25 -6.81 1.75
C TYR A 13 4.67 -6.88 1.19
N TYR A 14 4.90 -6.13 0.11
CA TYR A 14 6.19 -5.94 -0.53
C TYR A 14 6.55 -4.47 -0.53
N TRP A 15 7.82 -4.18 -0.30
CA TRP A 15 8.42 -2.87 -0.49
C TRP A 15 9.49 -3.02 -1.56
N VAL A 16 9.26 -2.38 -2.70
CA VAL A 16 10.02 -2.59 -3.92
C VAL A 16 10.73 -1.28 -4.26
N ASP A 17 12.04 -1.37 -4.47
CA ASP A 17 12.81 -0.32 -5.13
C ASP A 17 12.55 -0.41 -6.63
N ALA A 18 11.92 0.63 -7.19
CA ALA A 18 11.61 0.72 -8.61
C ALA A 18 12.71 1.44 -9.42
N GLY A 19 13.82 1.82 -8.78
CA GLY A 19 14.89 2.62 -9.37
C GLY A 19 14.63 4.12 -9.27
N ASP A 20 15.68 4.92 -9.52
CA ASP A 20 15.62 6.39 -9.56
C ASP A 20 15.00 7.06 -8.31
N GLY A 21 15.17 6.42 -7.14
CA GLY A 21 14.60 6.91 -5.88
C GLY A 21 13.09 6.70 -5.73
N VAL A 22 12.47 5.97 -6.67
CA VAL A 22 11.05 5.61 -6.62
C VAL A 22 10.87 4.33 -5.82
N MET A 23 10.02 4.39 -4.80
CA MET A 23 9.64 3.23 -3.99
C MET A 23 8.18 2.86 -4.21
N VAL A 24 7.89 1.56 -4.32
CA VAL A 24 6.54 1.02 -4.47
C VAL A 24 6.22 0.09 -3.31
N SER A 25 5.13 0.37 -2.60
CA SER A 25 4.49 -0.64 -1.74
C SER A 25 3.43 -1.41 -2.51
N THR A 26 3.47 -2.73 -2.40
CA THR A 26 2.38 -3.60 -2.88
C THR A 26 1.84 -4.39 -1.70
N SER A 27 0.54 -4.28 -1.43
CA SER A 27 -0.15 -5.12 -0.46
C SER A 27 -1.21 -5.98 -1.14
N VAL A 28 -1.34 -7.22 -0.68
CA VAL A 28 -2.32 -8.19 -1.18
C VAL A 28 -3.26 -8.55 -0.04
N PHE A 29 -4.55 -8.60 -0.37
CA PHE A 29 -5.62 -8.95 0.56
C PHE A 29 -6.51 -10.06 -0.02
N GLU A 30 -7.23 -10.75 0.85
CA GLU A 30 -8.19 -11.81 0.48
C GLU A 30 -9.34 -11.27 -0.38
N ASP A 31 -9.76 -10.02 -0.14
CA ASP A 31 -10.84 -9.37 -0.86
C ASP A 31 -10.59 -7.87 -1.11
N GLN A 32 -11.49 -7.26 -1.88
CA GLN A 32 -11.44 -5.84 -2.22
C GLN A 32 -11.62 -4.94 -0.99
N ALA A 33 -12.40 -5.36 0.01
CA ALA A 33 -12.65 -4.55 1.20
C ALA A 33 -11.38 -4.37 2.03
N GLY A 34 -10.57 -5.42 2.17
CA GLY A 34 -9.24 -5.33 2.78
C GLY A 34 -8.30 -4.39 2.01
N ALA A 35 -8.30 -4.46 0.68
CA ALA A 35 -7.51 -3.56 -0.17
C ALA A 35 -7.94 -2.10 -0.01
N GLU A 36 -9.24 -1.79 0.01
CA GLU A 36 -9.76 -0.44 0.19
C GLU A 36 -9.46 0.13 1.58
N GLU A 37 -9.60 -0.67 2.64
CA GLU A 37 -9.24 -0.26 4.00
C GLU A 37 -7.74 0.02 4.12
N SER A 38 -6.91 -0.80 3.46
CA SER A 38 -5.46 -0.59 3.42
C SER A 38 -5.09 0.77 2.81
N ILE A 39 -5.80 1.19 1.75
CA ILE A 39 -5.59 2.48 1.09
C ILE A 39 -5.92 3.63 2.05
N LYS A 40 -7.04 3.55 2.78
CA LYS A 40 -7.42 4.58 3.78
C LYS A 40 -6.37 4.71 4.88
N GLN A 41 -5.92 3.59 5.42
CA GLN A 41 -4.90 3.54 6.49
C GLN A 41 -3.56 4.10 6.00
N ALA A 42 -3.11 3.70 4.80
CA ALA A 42 -1.88 4.19 4.20
C ALA A 42 -1.95 5.69 3.88
N ALA A 43 -3.07 6.16 3.34
CA ALA A 43 -3.29 7.58 3.06
C ALA A 43 -3.25 8.43 4.34
N ALA A 44 -3.86 7.94 5.42
CA ALA A 44 -3.78 8.60 6.73
C ALA A 44 -2.34 8.67 7.24
N PHE A 45 -1.61 7.54 7.19
CA PHE A 45 -0.21 7.51 7.59
C PHE A 45 0.66 8.48 6.77
N VAL A 46 0.49 8.52 5.45
CA VAL A 46 1.21 9.43 4.56
C VAL A 46 0.93 10.89 4.92
N ARG A 47 -0.34 11.26 5.06
CA ARG A 47 -0.73 12.62 5.43
C ARG A 47 -0.13 13.03 6.78
N ASP A 48 -0.18 12.15 7.77
CA ASP A 48 0.15 12.48 9.15
C ASP A 48 1.68 12.41 9.42
N ASN A 49 2.44 11.66 8.62
CA ASN A 49 3.86 11.38 8.89
C ASN A 49 4.82 11.79 7.77
N LEU A 50 4.37 11.82 6.51
CA LEU A 50 5.24 11.93 5.34
C LEU A 50 4.91 13.10 4.43
N ALA A 51 3.81 13.83 4.67
CA ALA A 51 3.39 14.94 3.81
C ALA A 51 4.49 15.99 3.55
N PRO A 52 5.34 16.39 4.52
CA PRO A 52 6.43 17.34 4.25
C PRO A 52 7.56 16.78 3.38
N LEU A 53 7.66 15.45 3.28
CA LEU A 53 8.74 14.74 2.58
C LEU A 53 8.34 14.35 1.14
N LEU A 54 7.07 14.51 0.78
CA LEU A 54 6.49 14.05 -0.48
C LEU A 54 6.04 15.26 -1.30
N PRO A 55 6.90 15.80 -2.18
CA PRO A 55 6.53 16.95 -3.03
C PRO A 55 5.36 16.62 -3.97
N HIS A 56 5.19 15.35 -4.30
CA HIS A 56 4.02 14.80 -4.97
C HIS A 56 3.45 13.67 -4.12
N GLY A 57 2.13 13.66 -3.93
CA GLY A 57 1.45 12.60 -3.19
C GLY A 57 1.63 11.23 -3.87
N PRO A 58 1.42 10.13 -3.13
CA PRO A 58 1.55 8.79 -3.69
C PRO A 58 0.48 8.54 -4.75
N GLN A 59 0.86 7.87 -5.84
CA GLN A 59 -0.09 7.30 -6.78
C GLN A 59 -0.61 5.96 -6.22
N VAL A 60 -1.93 5.77 -6.25
CA VAL A 60 -2.57 4.53 -5.78
C VAL A 60 -3.17 3.79 -6.97
N THR A 61 -2.92 2.49 -7.04
CA THR A 61 -3.55 1.58 -8.01
C THR A 61 -4.04 0.32 -7.28
N ALA A 62 -5.14 -0.26 -7.75
CA ALA A 62 -5.74 -1.46 -7.18
C ALA A 62 -6.36 -2.34 -8.27
N GLY A 63 -6.38 -3.65 -8.05
CA GLY A 63 -6.94 -4.62 -8.98
C GLY A 63 -6.81 -6.06 -8.48
N PRO A 64 -7.49 -7.02 -9.13
CA PRO A 64 -7.45 -8.43 -8.74
C PRO A 64 -6.10 -9.07 -9.06
N VAL A 65 -5.64 -9.99 -8.19
CA VAL A 65 -4.51 -10.88 -8.48
C VAL A 65 -5.00 -11.99 -9.40
N VAL A 66 -4.53 -12.01 -10.64
CA VAL A 66 -4.94 -13.01 -11.66
C VAL A 66 -3.95 -14.16 -11.84
N ALA A 67 -2.74 -14.03 -11.31
CA ALA A 67 -1.71 -15.07 -11.32
C ALA A 67 -0.81 -14.96 -10.08
N LYS A 68 -0.34 -16.10 -9.56
CA LYS A 68 0.66 -16.20 -8.50
C LYS A 68 1.50 -17.47 -8.69
N GLY A 69 2.76 -17.45 -8.28
CA GLY A 69 3.70 -18.58 -8.31
C GLY A 69 4.19 -18.96 -6.93
#